data_AF-A0A2M9T927-F1
#
_entry.id   AF-A0A2M9T927-F1
#
_cell.length_a   1.000
_cell.length_b   1.000
_cell.length_c   1.000
_cell.angle_alpha   90.00
_cell.angle_beta   90.00
_cell.angle_gamma   90.00
#
_symmetry.space_group_name_H-M   'P 1'
#
loop_
_entity.id
_entity.type
_entity.pdbx_description
1 polymer ?
#
loop_
_entity_poly.entity_id
_entity_poly.type
_entity_poly.pdbx_seq_one_letter_code
_entity_poly.pdbx_strand_id
1 'polypeptide(L)' 'MNEAEYQQVITELQTVIDETQHTLDRFETTGMDTQMPEDYEKLLVILDDAVKQQREHTLVMLEKPF' A
#
# COMPACT_ATOMS: atom_id res chain seq x y z
N MET A 1 -2.72 -3.21 -20.06
CA MET A 1 -2.96 -4.02 -18.85
C MET A 1 -3.69 -5.29 -19.21
N ASN A 2 -2.91 -6.31 -19.54
CA ASN A 2 -3.28 -7.72 -19.51
C ASN A 2 -3.18 -8.24 -18.06
N GLU A 3 -3.55 -9.51 -17.84
CA GLU A 3 -3.50 -10.15 -16.52
C GLU A 3 -2.12 -10.09 -15.87
N ALA A 4 -1.04 -10.38 -16.62
CA ALA A 4 0.32 -10.35 -16.10
C ALA A 4 0.73 -8.94 -15.63
N GLU A 5 0.34 -7.89 -16.37
CA GLU A 5 0.57 -6.50 -15.99
C GLU A 5 -0.21 -6.12 -14.72
N TYR A 6 -1.46 -6.58 -14.56
CA TYR A 6 -2.21 -6.38 -13.30
C TYR A 6 -1.56 -7.13 -12.13
N GLN A 7 -1.17 -8.38 -12.34
CA GLN A 7 -0.53 -9.19 -11.31
C GLN A 7 0.80 -8.57 -10.85
N GLN A 8 1.58 -8.01 -11.79
CA GLN A 8 2.79 -7.27 -11.45
C GLN A 8 2.48 -6.05 -10.57
N VAL A 9 1.54 -5.20 -11.00
CA VAL A 9 1.17 -4.00 -10.22
C VAL A 9 0.63 -4.37 -8.84
N ILE A 10 -0.20 -5.40 -8.72
CA ILE A 10 -0.71 -5.90 -7.43
C ILE A 10 0.43 -6.36 -6.52
N THR A 11 1.46 -7.00 -7.07
CA THR A 11 2.64 -7.49 -6.32
C THR A 11 3.51 -6.34 -5.84
N GLU A 12 3.73 -5.32 -6.70
CA GLU A 12 4.46 -4.11 -6.33
C GLU A 12 3.72 -3.32 -5.24
N LEU A 13 2.40 -3.18 -5.37
CA LEU A 13 1.55 -2.54 -4.35
C LEU A 13 1.58 -3.30 -3.02
N GLN A 14 1.62 -4.64 -3.05
CA GLN A 14 1.78 -5.43 -1.81
C GLN A 14 3.11 -5.13 -1.12
N THR A 15 4.19 -5.01 -1.88
CA THR A 15 5.51 -4.65 -1.34
C THR A 15 5.45 -3.28 -0.64
N VAL A 16 4.84 -2.28 -1.27
CA VAL A 16 4.68 -0.94 -0.68
C VAL A 16 3.84 -0.98 0.60
N ILE A 17 2.76 -1.76 0.62
CA ILE A 17 1.91 -1.95 1.81
C ILE A 17 2.74 -2.53 2.96
N ASP A 18 3.46 -3.61 2.71
CA ASP A 18 4.25 -4.32 3.73
C ASP A 18 5.35 -3.42 4.30
N GLU A 19 6.07 -2.69 3.44
CA GLU A 19 7.13 -1.76 3.86
C GLU A 19 6.59 -0.56 4.64
N THR A 20 5.42 -0.03 4.25
CA THR A 20 4.78 1.09 4.93
C THR A 20 4.28 0.67 6.31
N GLN A 21 3.66 -0.51 6.42
CA GLN A 21 3.25 -1.09 7.71
C GLN A 21 4.46 -1.31 8.63
N HIS A 22 5.54 -1.89 8.12
CA HIS A 22 6.76 -2.07 8.93
C HIS A 22 7.35 -0.73 9.42
N THR A 23 7.25 0.31 8.59
CA THR A 23 7.71 1.66 8.96
C THR A 23 6.82 2.29 10.02
N LEU A 24 5.49 2.16 9.90
CA LEU A 24 4.52 2.62 10.90
C LEU A 24 4.77 1.93 12.25
N ASP A 25 4.96 0.62 12.28
CA ASP A 25 5.30 -0.13 13.49
C ASP A 25 6.58 0.43 14.15
N ARG A 26 7.61 0.74 13.34
CA ARG A 26 8.83 1.37 13.85
C ARG A 26 8.57 2.77 14.40
N PHE A 27 7.71 3.55 13.77
CA PHE A 27 7.35 4.89 14.25
C PHE A 27 6.70 4.81 15.63
N GLU A 28 5.71 3.95 15.78
CA GLU A 28 4.96 3.77 17.03
C GLU A 28 5.84 3.21 18.16
N THR A 29 6.69 2.22 17.86
CA THR A 29 7.57 1.59 18.86
C THR A 29 8.70 2.51 19.34
N THR A 30 9.10 3.49 18.53
CA THR A 30 10.16 4.45 18.87
C THR A 30 9.62 5.81 19.35
N GLY A 31 8.31 6.02 19.31
CA GLY A 31 7.66 7.28 19.64
C GLY A 31 7.79 8.35 18.55
N MET A 32 8.28 8.00 17.35
CA MET A 32 8.40 8.92 16.22
C MET A 32 7.04 9.36 15.68
N ASP A 33 5.98 8.58 15.88
CA ASP A 33 4.60 8.99 15.60
C ASP A 33 4.24 10.32 16.30
N THR A 34 4.68 10.50 17.55
CA THR A 34 4.44 11.73 18.32
C THR A 34 5.43 12.85 17.99
N GLN A 35 6.67 12.50 17.67
CA GLN A 35 7.74 13.47 17.39
C GLN A 35 7.66 14.02 15.96
N MET A 36 7.14 13.22 15.04
CA MET A 36 7.05 13.48 13.60
C MET A 36 5.64 13.18 13.07
N PRO A 37 4.60 13.83 13.63
CA PRO A 37 3.20 13.50 13.32
C PRO A 37 2.85 13.73 11.84
N GLU A 38 3.46 14.72 11.19
CA GLU A 38 3.25 14.97 9.75
C GLU A 38 3.79 13.84 8.87
N ASP A 39 4.93 13.25 9.23
CA ASP A 39 5.50 12.14 8.46
C ASP A 39 4.76 10.83 8.76
N TYR A 40 4.29 10.65 10.00
CA TYR A 40 3.40 9.55 10.35
C TYR A 40 2.08 9.62 9.57
N GLU A 41 1.47 10.81 9.46
CA GLU A 41 0.25 11.01 8.66
C GLU A 41 0.48 10.71 7.17
N LYS A 42 1.63 11.12 6.60
CA LYS A 42 1.99 10.76 5.22
C LYS A 42 2.09 9.26 5.02
N LEU A 43 2.67 8.52 5.96
CA LEU A 43 2.75 7.06 5.91
C LEU A 43 1.36 6.43 5.92
N LEU A 44 0.43 6.95 6.74
CA LEU A 44 -0.96 6.49 6.76
C LEU A 44 -1.68 6.75 5.43
N VAL A 45 -1.47 7.92 4.82
CA VAL A 45 -2.03 8.26 3.49
C VAL A 45 -1.48 7.32 2.42
N ILE A 46 -0.17 7.07 2.41
CA ILE A 46 0.47 6.14 1.46
C ILE A 46 -0.12 4.73 1.61
N LEU A 47 -0.31 4.26 2.84
CA LEU A 47 -0.90 2.95 3.11
C LEU A 47 -2.35 2.86 2.58
N ASP A 48 -3.18 3.86 2.88
CA ASP A 48 -4.58 3.90 2.43
C ASP A 48 -4.68 3.92 0.89
N ASP A 49 -3.87 4.76 0.23
CA ASP A 49 -3.84 4.85 -1.22
C ASP A 49 -3.35 3.56 -1.88
N ALA A 50 -2.32 2.90 -1.32
CA ALA A 50 -1.81 1.64 -1.85
C ALA A 50 -2.85 0.51 -1.74
N VAL A 51 -3.56 0.41 -0.62
CA VAL A 51 -4.64 -0.57 -0.42
C VAL A 51 -5.79 -0.33 -1.38
N LYS A 52 -6.21 0.93 -1.57
CA LYS A 52 -7.26 1.29 -2.55
C LYS A 52 -6.86 0.89 -3.96
N GLN A 53 -5.67 1.26 -4.40
CA GLN A 53 -5.17 0.92 -5.73
C GLN A 53 -5.07 -0.60 -5.93
N GLN A 54 -4.57 -1.34 -4.93
CA GLN A 54 -4.43 -2.79 -5.04
C GLN A 54 -5.81 -3.46 -5.21
N ARG A 55 -6.81 -3.00 -4.45
CA ARG A 55 -8.19 -3.46 -4.57
C ARG A 55 -8.77 -3.15 -5.94
N GLU A 56 -8.59 -1.93 -6.45
CA GLU A 56 -9.07 -1.53 -7.79
C GLU A 56 -8.46 -2.40 -8.88
N HIS A 57 -7.14 -2.59 -8.88
CA HIS A 57 -6.46 -3.44 -9.84
C HIS A 57 -6.92 -4.90 -9.76
N THR A 58 -7.13 -5.42 -8.56
CA THR A 58 -7.65 -6.78 -8.34
C THR A 58 -9.06 -6.94 -8.92
N LEU A 59 -9.96 -5.98 -8.66
CA LEU A 59 -11.32 -6.02 -9.19
C LEU A 59 -11.33 -5.99 -10.72
N VAL A 60 -10.56 -5.08 -11.32
CA VAL A 60 -10.47 -4.99 -12.78
C VAL A 60 -9.89 -6.26 -13.39
N MET A 61 -8.92 -6.91 -12.73
CA MET A 61 -8.38 -8.19 -13.19
C MET A 61 -9.45 -9.29 -13.19
N LEU A 62 -10.29 -9.34 -12.15
CA LEU A 62 -11.38 -10.33 -12.00
C LEU A 62 -12.57 -10.09 -12.93
N GLU A 63 -12.82 -8.83 -13.32
CA GLU A 63 -13.91 -8.46 -14.22
C GLU A 63 -13.59 -8.71 -15.71
N LYS A 64 -12.31 -8.94 -16.06
CA LYS A 64 -11.92 -9.24 -17.44
C LYS A 64 -12.21 -10.70 -17.79
N PRO A 65 -12.97 -10.99 -18.86
CA PRO A 65 -13.08 -12.36 -19.36
C PRO A 65 -11.71 -12.82 -19.90
N PHE A 66 -11.26 -13.98 -19.41
CA PHE A 66 -10.02 -14.64 -19.83
C PHE A 66 -10.07 -15.09 -21.30
#